data_AF-A0A0C9ZCX0-F1
#
_entry.id   AF-A0A0C9ZCX0-F1
#
_cell.length_a   1.000
_cell.length_b   1.000
_cell.length_c   1.000
_cell.angle_alpha   90.00
_cell.angle_beta   90.00
_cell.angle_gamma   90.00
#
_symmetry.space_group_name_H-M   'P 1'
#
loop_
_entity.id
_entity.type
_entity.pdbx_description
1 polymer ?
#
loop_
_entity_poly.entity_id
_entity_poly.type
_entity_poly.pdbx_seq_one_letter_code
_entity_poly.pdbx_strand_id
1 'polypeptide(L)'
;MDYRFEGGDEDIVTQVRYEEAVRCGDVVEIESDEEGLDSGHGDTEMDLGEVIQLCEKMERICITYGTPDTAVDPSQCLQKFRITIREMEGAWLKQAMLDKWFGSGRTHCD
;
A
#
# COMPACT_ATOMS: atom_id res chain seq x y z
N MET A 1 7.69 36.57 -38.61
CA MET A 1 6.77 36.18 -37.53
C MET A 1 6.94 34.70 -37.34
N ASP A 2 7.91 34.29 -36.52
CA ASP A 2 8.16 32.89 -36.21
C ASP A 2 7.13 32.43 -35.18
N TYR A 3 6.18 31.61 -35.61
CA TYR A 3 5.21 31.01 -34.72
C TYR A 3 5.89 29.85 -33.99
N ARG A 4 6.37 30.09 -32.76
CA ARG A 4 6.94 29.06 -31.89
C ARG A 4 5.81 28.49 -31.04
N PHE A 5 5.44 27.23 -31.29
CA PHE A 5 4.52 26.50 -30.43
C PHE A 5 5.12 26.49 -29.01
N GLU A 6 4.34 26.89 -28.00
CA GLU A 6 4.84 27.03 -26.61
C GLU A 6 5.22 25.67 -26.00
N GLY A 7 4.76 24.57 -26.60
CA GLY A 7 5.30 23.23 -26.36
C GLY A 7 6.22 22.79 -27.49
N GLY A 8 7.45 22.39 -27.16
CA GLY A 8 8.41 21.93 -28.17
C GLY A 8 8.02 20.58 -28.76
N ASP A 9 8.85 20.06 -29.68
CA ASP A 9 8.73 18.68 -30.19
C ASP A 9 8.65 17.64 -29.05
N GLU A 10 9.25 17.92 -27.90
CA GLU A 10 9.22 17.06 -26.71
C GLU A 10 7.81 16.91 -26.12
N ASP A 11 6.99 17.96 -26.14
CA ASP A 11 5.63 17.91 -25.61
C ASP A 11 4.71 17.10 -26.55
N ILE A 12 4.96 17.19 -27.86
CA ILE A 12 4.27 16.39 -28.87
C ILE A 12 4.61 14.91 -28.67
N VAL A 13 5.90 14.58 -28.49
CA VAL A 13 6.34 13.20 -28.23
C VAL A 13 5.75 12.67 -26.93
N THR A 14 5.67 13.50 -25.90
CA THR A 14 5.10 13.12 -24.60
C THR A 14 3.61 12.81 -24.71
N GLN A 15 2.86 13.65 -25.42
CA GLN A 15 1.43 13.44 -25.68
C GLN A 15 1.18 12.15 -26.49
N VAL A 16 1.96 11.91 -27.55
CA VAL A 16 1.81 10.70 -28.39
C VAL A 16 2.11 9.43 -27.59
N ARG A 17 3.14 9.46 -26.74
CA ARG A 17 3.48 8.31 -25.86
C ARG A 17 2.40 8.05 -24.83
N TYR A 18 1.80 9.11 -24.28
CA TYR A 18 0.69 9.00 -23.35
C TYR A 18 -0.54 8.36 -24.04
N GLU A 19 -0.94 8.85 -25.20
CA GLU A 19 -2.06 8.30 -25.97
C GLU A 19 -1.85 6.83 -26.37
N GLU A 20 -0.61 6.47 -26.70
CA GLU A 20 -0.23 5.09 -26.98
C GLU A 20 -0.29 4.19 -25.74
N ALA A 21 0.14 4.70 -24.57
CA ALA A 21 0.06 3.98 -23.30
C ALA A 21 -1.40 3.79 -22.84
N VAL A 22 -2.27 4.79 -23.04
CA VAL A 22 -3.72 4.69 -22.79
C VAL A 22 -4.34 3.64 -23.73
N ARG A 23 -4.01 3.68 -25.02
CA ARG A 23 -4.51 2.71 -26.00
C ARG A 23 -4.07 1.27 -25.70
N CYS A 24 -2.85 1.07 -25.20
CA CYS A 24 -2.34 -0.23 -24.79
C CYS A 24 -2.92 -0.72 -23.44
N GLY A 25 -3.64 0.13 -22.70
CA GLY A 25 -4.16 -0.18 -21.37
C GLY A 25 -3.11 -0.13 -20.26
N ASP A 26 -1.91 0.42 -20.55
CA ASP A 26 -0.86 0.66 -19.56
C ASP A 26 -1.19 1.87 -18.66
N VAL A 27 -2.08 2.75 -19.12
CA VAL A 27 -2.63 3.87 -18.36
C VAL A 27 -4.15 3.78 -18.36
N VAL A 28 -4.75 3.58 -17.18
CA VAL A 28 -6.20 3.71 -16.98
C VAL A 28 -6.48 5.16 -16.60
N GLU A 29 -7.11 5.90 -17.52
CA GLU A 29 -7.66 7.22 -17.21
C GLU A 29 -8.85 7.05 -16.27
N ILE A 30 -8.66 7.44 -15.01
CA ILE A 30 -9.72 7.49 -14.02
C ILE A 30 -10.38 8.87 -14.18
N GLU A 31 -11.52 8.92 -14.86
CA GLU A 31 -12.42 10.07 -14.80
C GLU A 31 -12.85 10.24 -13.33
N SER A 32 -12.27 11.22 -12.62
CA SER A 32 -12.80 11.64 -11.33
C SER A 32 -14.07 12.42 -11.59
N ASP A 33 -15.19 11.70 -11.60
CA ASP A 33 -16.51 12.30 -11.47
C ASP A 33 -16.62 12.88 -10.05
N GLU A 34 -16.48 14.20 -9.96
CA GLU A 34 -16.48 14.98 -8.72
C GLU A 34 -17.90 15.17 -8.15
N GLU A 35 -18.76 14.15 -8.22
CA GLU A 35 -20.12 14.22 -7.70
C GLU A 35 -20.37 13.19 -6.61
N GLY A 36 -20.07 13.62 -5.37
CA GLY A 36 -20.71 13.08 -4.18
C GLY A 36 -20.30 11.65 -3.82
N LEU A 37 -19.01 11.39 -3.64
CA LEU A 37 -18.59 10.28 -2.79
C LEU A 37 -18.97 10.62 -1.35
N ASP A 38 -20.17 10.21 -0.96
CA ASP A 38 -20.39 9.64 0.37
C ASP A 38 -19.17 8.77 0.66
N SER A 39 -18.26 9.28 1.48
CA SER A 39 -17.06 8.58 1.93
C SER A 39 -17.48 7.51 2.93
N GLY A 40 -18.32 6.59 2.47
CA GLY A 40 -18.66 5.31 3.07
C GLY A 40 -17.65 4.23 2.70
N HIS A 41 -16.44 4.61 2.23
CA HIS A 41 -15.28 3.77 2.49
C HIS A 41 -14.95 3.95 3.96
N GLY A 42 -15.67 3.22 4.80
CA GLY A 42 -15.35 3.12 6.20
C GLY A 42 -13.88 2.76 6.32
N ASP A 43 -13.09 3.69 6.87
CA ASP A 43 -11.77 3.43 7.42
C ASP A 43 -11.91 2.28 8.41
N THR A 44 -11.90 1.06 7.89
CA THR A 44 -11.81 -0.14 8.71
C THR A 44 -10.33 -0.25 8.96
N GLU A 45 -9.87 0.47 9.98
CA GLU A 45 -8.50 0.36 10.49
C GLU A 45 -8.24 -1.13 10.75
N MET A 46 -7.42 -1.74 9.89
CA MET A 46 -7.13 -3.17 9.96
C MET A 46 -6.25 -3.43 11.18
N ASP A 47 -6.66 -4.36 12.02
CA ASP A 47 -5.78 -4.81 13.10
C ASP A 47 -4.52 -5.50 12.52
N LEU A 48 -3.42 -5.51 13.27
CA LEU A 48 -2.15 -6.12 12.85
C LEU A 48 -2.34 -7.59 12.45
N GLY A 49 -3.24 -8.32 13.10
CA GLY A 49 -3.58 -9.69 12.75
C GLY A 49 -4.21 -9.82 11.35
N GLU A 50 -5.05 -8.87 10.96
CA GLU A 50 -5.70 -8.84 9.65
C GLU A 50 -4.68 -8.49 8.54
N VAL A 51 -3.77 -7.57 8.83
CA VAL A 51 -2.66 -7.21 7.93
C VAL A 51 -1.75 -8.42 7.67
N ILE A 52 -1.41 -9.19 8.71
CA ILE A 52 -0.60 -10.42 8.58
C ILE A 52 -1.30 -11.43 7.66
N GLN A 53 -2.61 -11.65 7.87
CA GLN A 53 -3.39 -12.58 7.05
C GLN A 53 -3.50 -12.12 5.59
N LEU A 54 -3.59 -10.82 5.35
CA LEU A 54 -3.59 -10.25 4.01
C LEU A 54 -2.27 -10.52 3.30
N CYS A 55 -1.14 -10.30 3.97
CA CYS A 55 0.19 -10.60 3.42
C CYS A 55 0.31 -12.07 3.02
N GLU A 56 -0.16 -13.00 3.86
CA GLU A 56 -0.16 -14.44 3.56
C GLU A 56 -1.05 -14.83 2.37
N LYS A 57 -2.17 -14.14 2.17
CA LYS A 57 -3.02 -14.34 0.99
C LYS A 57 -2.33 -13.84 -0.27
N MET A 58 -1.72 -12.65 -0.21
CA MET A 58 -1.02 -12.07 -1.36
C MET A 58 0.22 -12.88 -1.75
N GLU A 59 1.00 -13.36 -0.78
CA GLU A 59 2.13 -14.28 -1.04
C GLU A 59 1.67 -15.53 -1.79
N ARG A 60 0.57 -16.14 -1.37
CA ARG A 60 -0.01 -17.30 -2.07
C ARG A 60 -0.47 -16.97 -3.48
N ILE A 61 -1.05 -15.79 -3.69
CA ILE A 61 -1.47 -15.34 -5.03
C ILE A 61 -0.24 -15.19 -5.93
N CYS A 62 0.83 -14.56 -5.45
CA CYS A 62 2.09 -14.43 -6.19
C CYS A 62 2.66 -15.81 -6.57
N ILE A 63 2.63 -16.78 -5.66
CA ILE A 63 3.13 -18.13 -5.93
C ILE A 63 2.23 -18.90 -6.89
N THR A 64 0.90 -18.72 -6.79
CA THR A 64 -0.08 -19.52 -7.55
C THR A 64 -0.26 -19.01 -8.98
N TYR A 65 -0.24 -17.68 -9.17
CA TYR A 65 -0.57 -17.05 -10.44
C TYR A 65 0.58 -16.23 -11.04
N GLY A 66 1.59 -15.91 -10.24
CA GLY A 66 2.76 -15.20 -10.74
C GLY A 66 3.69 -16.11 -11.52
N THR A 67 4.41 -15.51 -12.46
CA THR A 67 5.54 -16.14 -13.16
C THR A 67 6.81 -15.97 -12.33
N PRO A 68 7.90 -16.73 -12.58
CA PRO A 68 9.15 -16.54 -11.86
C PRO A 68 9.65 -15.08 -11.86
N ASP A 69 9.42 -14.36 -12.97
CA ASP A 69 9.85 -12.96 -13.12
C ASP A 69 8.91 -11.95 -12.41
N THR A 70 7.66 -12.32 -12.14
CA THR A 70 6.65 -11.42 -11.55
C THR A 70 6.28 -11.78 -10.10
N ALA A 71 6.62 -12.98 -9.64
CA ALA A 71 6.25 -13.48 -8.31
C ALA A 71 7.33 -13.27 -7.25
N VAL A 72 8.61 -13.28 -7.64
CA VAL A 72 9.74 -13.34 -6.70
C VAL A 72 9.86 -12.05 -5.90
N ASP A 73 9.86 -10.89 -6.56
CA ASP A 73 10.04 -9.61 -5.85
C ASP A 73 8.85 -9.26 -4.95
N PRO A 74 7.59 -9.38 -5.40
CA PRO A 74 6.45 -9.10 -4.54
C PRO A 74 6.34 -10.05 -3.35
N SER A 75 6.62 -11.35 -3.55
CA SER A 75 6.57 -12.33 -2.45
C SER A 75 7.64 -12.05 -1.39
N GLN A 76 8.86 -11.67 -1.79
CA GLN A 76 9.92 -11.28 -0.85
C GLN A 76 9.57 -10.00 -0.09
N CYS A 77 8.98 -9.00 -0.76
CA CYS A 77 8.54 -7.76 -0.13
C CYS A 77 7.45 -8.03 0.91
N LEU A 78 6.45 -8.83 0.58
CA LEU A 78 5.37 -9.22 1.49
C LEU A 78 5.90 -10.00 2.70
N GLN A 79 6.88 -10.89 2.47
CA GLN A 79 7.49 -11.66 3.55
C GLN A 79 8.23 -10.75 4.54
N LYS A 80 9.03 -9.80 4.04
CA LYS A 80 9.74 -8.82 4.88
C LYS A 80 8.75 -7.97 5.66
N PHE A 81 7.73 -7.47 4.99
CA PHE A 81 6.70 -6.65 5.61
C PHE A 81 5.97 -7.41 6.73
N ARG A 82 5.59 -8.67 6.50
CA ARG A 82 4.98 -9.53 7.53
C ARG A 82 5.88 -9.72 8.75
N ILE A 83 7.20 -9.88 8.56
CA ILE A 83 8.16 -9.99 9.67
C ILE A 83 8.14 -8.69 10.49
N THR A 84 8.22 -7.53 9.83
CA THR A 84 8.19 -6.22 10.50
C THR A 84 6.91 -6.03 11.32
N ILE A 85 5.75 -6.38 10.77
CA ILE A 85 4.46 -6.27 11.50
C ILE A 85 4.43 -7.17 12.73
N ARG A 86 4.95 -8.40 12.65
CA ARG A 86 5.05 -9.30 13.82
C ARG A 86 6.01 -8.79 14.89
N GLU A 87 7.09 -8.13 14.49
CA GLU A 87 8.01 -7.48 15.43
C GLU A 87 7.33 -6.31 16.15
N MET A 88 6.55 -5.50 15.42
CA MET A 88 5.75 -4.42 15.99
C MET A 88 4.71 -4.95 16.97
N GLU A 89 3.96 -5.99 16.61
CA GLU A 89 2.99 -6.66 17.49
C GLU A 89 3.67 -7.15 18.78
N GLY A 90 4.82 -7.82 18.65
CA GLY A 90 5.60 -8.30 19.78
C GLY A 90 6.15 -7.18 20.66
N ALA A 91 6.59 -6.06 20.09
CA ALA A 91 7.05 -4.89 20.84
C ALA A 91 5.90 -4.22 21.59
N TRP A 92 4.75 -4.06 20.94
CA TRP A 92 3.54 -3.50 21.53
C TRP A 92 3.04 -4.35 22.70
N LEU A 93 2.97 -5.68 22.53
CA LEU A 93 2.58 -6.59 23.60
C LEU A 93 3.53 -6.53 24.81
N LYS A 94 4.85 -6.41 24.55
CA LYS A 94 5.84 -6.23 25.63
C LYS A 94 5.64 -4.91 26.37
N GLN A 95 5.40 -3.82 25.65
CA GLN A 95 5.15 -2.51 26.25
C GLN A 95 3.86 -2.52 27.09
N ALA A 96 2.77 -3.05 26.54
CA ALA A 96 1.51 -3.19 27.26
C ALA A 96 1.65 -4.06 28.52
N MET A 97 2.48 -5.11 28.46
CA MET A 97 2.79 -5.92 29.63
C MET A 97 3.57 -5.12 30.68
N LEU A 98 4.63 -4.40 30.30
CA LEU A 98 5.39 -3.56 31.22
C LEU A 98 4.51 -2.49 31.87
N ASP A 99 3.67 -1.81 31.10
CA ASP A 99 2.75 -0.79 31.59
C ASP A 99 1.76 -1.36 32.62
N LYS A 100 1.27 -2.59 32.41
CA LYS A 100 0.44 -3.30 33.38
C LYS A 100 1.20 -3.60 34.69
N TRP A 101 2.45 -4.06 34.60
CA TRP A 101 3.26 -4.37 35.77
C TRP A 101 3.60 -3.12 36.59
N PHE A 102 4.04 -2.05 35.93
CA PHE A 102 4.38 -0.78 36.59
C PHE A 102 3.16 0.01 37.04
N GLY A 103 2.03 -0.09 36.31
CA GLY A 103 0.76 0.52 36.69
C GLY A 103 0.11 -0.16 37.90
N SER A 104 0.21 -1.49 38.00
CA SER A 104 -0.35 -2.26 39.13
C SER A 104 0.43 -2.10 40.44
N GLY A 105 1.69 -1.64 40.38
CA GLY A 105 2.51 -1.35 41.57
C GLY A 105 2.19 -0.02 42.26
N ARG A 106 1.35 0.83 41.65
CA ARG A 106 1.04 2.19 42.14
C ARG A 106 -0.22 2.28 43.01
N THR A 107 -1.00 1.20 43.13
CA THR A 107 -2.29 1.19 43.84
C THR A 107 -2.24 0.52 45.22
N HIS A 108 -1.05 0.34 45.82
CA HIS A 108 -0.94 -0.24 47.15
C HIS A 108 0.05 0.53 48.04
N CYS A 109 -0.24 1.81 48.27
CA CYS A 109 0.26 2.59 49.39
C CYS A 109 -0.88 3.49 49.87
N ASP A 110 -1.79 2.93 50.66
CA ASP A 110 -2.59 3.65 51.66
C ASP A 110 -2.48 2.88 52.97
#